data_AF-A0A3R9PNA5-F1
#
_entry.id   AF-A0A3R9PNA5-F1
#
_cell.length_a   1.000
_cell.length_b   1.000
_cell.length_c   1.000
_cell.angle_alpha   90.00
_cell.angle_beta   90.00
_cell.angle_gamma   90.00
#
_symmetry.space_group_name_H-M   'P 1'
#
loop_
_entity.id
_entity.type
_entity.pdbx_description
1 polymer ?
#
loop_
_entity_poly.entity_id
_entity_poly.type
_entity_poly.pdbx_seq_one_letter_code
_entity_poly.pdbx_strand_id
1 'polypeptide(L)'
;MESASMHMRRKESIAEVVRRIIASHPSIVDCICLNIVNFSALSRSIMEEVRKASNLEKTDESAVKMAVIRFSETLKRRRTLNERMVRYILANSSMRLEMDVTVITAEREVVLRNVNEIMEKAASARFFQLTQGTRTFTLAIAREASSNVINILSRGITYRMDDQAAIILVSPEEIINTPGVVSYITSILAWNGINISQIISCHTDTILIVSKDDAIRAYNVLDEIILRLRSGQIVTNRTFDPS
;
A
#
# COMPACT_ATOMS: atom_id res chain seq x y z
N MET A 1 -12.33 -33.92 41.84
CA MET A 1 -11.24 -33.05 42.32
C MET A 1 -10.50 -32.56 41.08
N GLU A 2 -11.09 -31.72 40.22
CA GLU A 2 -11.53 -30.33 40.44
C GLU A 2 -10.33 -29.37 40.59
N SER A 3 -10.32 -28.32 39.75
CA SER A 3 -9.50 -27.09 39.81
C SER A 3 -8.07 -27.22 39.24
N ALA A 4 -7.53 -26.37 38.37
CA ALA A 4 -7.98 -25.11 37.78
C ALA A 4 -7.05 -24.75 36.60
N SER A 5 -7.61 -24.43 35.44
CA SER A 5 -7.02 -23.49 34.47
C SER A 5 -8.14 -22.98 33.56
N MET A 6 -9.13 -22.37 34.21
CA MET A 6 -10.13 -21.57 33.54
C MET A 6 -9.42 -20.26 33.15
N HIS A 7 -8.91 -20.19 31.92
CA HIS A 7 -8.47 -18.91 31.35
C HIS A 7 -9.69 -18.00 31.29
N MET A 8 -9.81 -17.14 32.30
CA MET A 8 -10.81 -16.09 32.41
C MET A 8 -10.61 -15.16 31.22
N ARG A 9 -11.38 -15.37 30.13
CA ARG A 9 -11.47 -14.41 29.03
C ARG A 9 -11.87 -13.08 29.63
N ARG A 10 -10.93 -12.14 29.69
CA ARG A 10 -11.16 -10.78 30.19
C ARG A 10 -12.38 -10.22 29.46
N LYS A 11 -13.41 -9.79 30.19
CA LYS A 11 -14.61 -9.22 29.59
C LYS A 11 -14.21 -7.94 28.86
N GLU A 12 -14.19 -7.99 27.53
CA GLU A 12 -13.82 -6.83 26.73
C GLU A 12 -14.80 -5.68 27.00
N SER A 13 -14.26 -4.49 27.21
CA SER A 13 -15.07 -3.29 27.39
C SER A 13 -15.77 -2.91 26.08
N ILE A 14 -16.93 -2.25 26.17
CA ILE A 14 -17.65 -1.71 24.99
C ILE A 14 -16.69 -0.87 24.12
N ALA A 15 -15.79 -0.12 24.75
CA ALA A 15 -14.79 0.68 24.04
C ALA A 15 -13.78 -0.17 23.25
N GLU A 16 -13.32 -1.31 23.78
CA GLU A 16 -12.41 -2.22 23.06
C GLU A 16 -13.12 -2.89 21.88
N VAL A 17 -14.37 -3.32 22.10
CA VAL A 17 -15.18 -3.97 21.05
C VAL A 17 -15.48 -2.99 19.92
N VAL A 18 -15.92 -1.77 20.24
CA VAL A 18 -16.15 -0.70 19.24
C VAL A 18 -14.86 -0.38 18.48
N ARG A 19 -13.71 -0.30 19.17
CA ARG A 19 -12.43 -0.06 18.50
C ARG A 19 -12.09 -1.17 17.51
N ARG A 20 -12.26 -2.44 17.89
CA ARG A 20 -11.99 -3.58 17.01
C ARG A 20 -12.88 -3.56 15.77
N ILE A 21 -14.19 -3.35 15.96
CA ILE A 21 -15.16 -3.32 14.85
C ILE A 21 -14.86 -2.16 13.89
N ILE A 22 -14.60 -0.95 14.41
CA ILE A 22 -14.27 0.18 13.53
C ILE A 22 -12.92 -0.03 12.85
N ALA A 23 -11.91 -0.54 13.56
CA ALA A 23 -10.57 -0.77 13.01
C ALA A 23 -10.53 -1.86 11.93
N SER A 24 -11.48 -2.81 11.92
CA SER A 24 -11.60 -3.81 10.85
C SER A 24 -12.22 -3.25 9.57
N HIS A 25 -12.73 -2.01 9.58
CA HIS A 25 -13.37 -1.37 8.44
C HIS A 25 -12.64 -0.06 8.06
N PRO A 26 -11.59 -0.12 7.21
CA PRO A 26 -10.82 1.06 6.79
C PRO A 26 -11.68 2.20 6.22
N SER A 27 -12.71 1.86 5.43
CA SER A 27 -13.64 2.85 4.87
C SER A 27 -14.41 3.64 5.94
N ILE A 28 -14.81 3.00 7.04
CA ILE A 28 -15.45 3.69 8.17
C ILE A 28 -14.45 4.60 8.87
N VAL A 29 -13.21 4.13 9.08
CA VAL A 29 -12.13 4.94 9.65
C VAL A 29 -11.91 6.20 8.80
N ASP A 30 -11.90 6.06 7.48
CA ASP A 30 -11.76 7.18 6.55
C ASP A 30 -12.89 8.19 6.69
N CYS A 31 -14.14 7.73 6.65
CA CYS A 31 -15.31 8.59 6.81
C CYS A 31 -15.32 9.31 8.18
N ILE A 32 -14.93 8.62 9.25
CA ILE A 32 -14.82 9.21 10.60
C ILE A 32 -13.79 10.36 10.58
N CYS A 33 -12.64 10.11 9.97
CA CYS A 33 -11.56 11.09 9.92
C CYS A 33 -11.90 12.31 9.06
N LEU A 34 -12.67 12.11 7.99
CA LEU A 34 -13.18 13.15 7.11
C LEU A 34 -14.35 13.96 7.70
N ASN A 35 -14.81 13.64 8.93
CA ASN A 35 -15.98 14.25 9.57
C ASN A 35 -17.30 14.08 8.79
N ILE A 36 -17.43 13.02 7.98
CA ILE A 36 -18.64 12.77 7.16
C ILE A 36 -19.56 11.68 7.73
N VAL A 37 -19.26 11.16 8.93
CA VAL A 37 -20.05 10.12 9.60
C VAL A 37 -21.06 10.71 10.55
N ASN A 38 -22.31 10.26 10.46
CA ASN A 38 -23.28 10.41 11.54
C ASN A 38 -23.03 9.36 12.62
N PHE A 39 -22.46 9.78 13.76
CA PHE A 39 -22.11 8.86 14.85
C PHE A 39 -23.31 8.13 15.44
N SER A 40 -24.51 8.71 15.41
CA SER A 40 -25.72 8.03 15.88
C SER A 40 -26.11 6.89 14.92
N ALA A 41 -26.04 7.13 13.61
CA ALA A 41 -26.29 6.10 12.60
C ALA A 41 -25.24 4.99 12.66
N LEU A 42 -23.95 5.34 12.76
CA LEU A 42 -22.86 4.38 12.90
C LEU A 42 -23.01 3.53 14.18
N SER A 43 -23.45 4.12 15.29
CA SER A 43 -23.64 3.39 16.54
C SER A 43 -24.75 2.34 16.43
N ARG A 44 -25.84 2.65 15.71
CA ARG A 44 -26.91 1.69 15.43
C ARG A 44 -26.45 0.58 14.50
N SER A 45 -25.69 0.89 13.46
CA SER A 45 -25.23 -0.13 12.51
C SER A 45 -24.28 -1.14 13.14
N ILE A 46 -23.41 -0.72 14.06
CA ILE A 46 -22.47 -1.63 14.74
C ILE A 46 -23.04 -2.30 16.00
N MET A 47 -24.26 -1.92 16.41
CA MET A 47 -24.86 -2.36 17.68
C MET A 47 -25.01 -3.88 17.76
N GLU A 48 -25.46 -4.52 16.68
CA GLU A 48 -25.63 -5.97 16.66
C GLU A 48 -24.31 -6.72 16.84
N GLU A 49 -23.25 -6.25 16.18
CA GLU A 49 -21.91 -6.81 16.30
C GLU A 49 -21.35 -6.61 17.72
N VAL A 50 -21.56 -5.44 18.32
CA VAL A 50 -21.15 -5.15 19.70
C VAL A 50 -21.85 -6.10 20.68
N ARG A 51 -23.16 -6.31 20.53
CA ARG A 51 -23.94 -7.21 21.40
C ARG A 51 -23.46 -8.66 21.30
N LYS A 52 -23.23 -9.16 20.08
CA LYS A 52 -22.71 -10.51 19.82
C LYS A 52 -21.31 -10.70 20.40
N ALA A 53 -20.43 -9.72 20.27
CA ALA A 53 -19.03 -9.84 20.72
C ALA A 53 -18.87 -9.75 22.25
N SER A 54 -19.75 -9.02 22.94
CA SER A 54 -19.49 -8.65 24.33
C SER A 54 -20.21 -9.53 25.36
N ASN A 55 -21.12 -10.44 24.96
CA ASN A 55 -22.11 -11.06 25.86
C ASN A 55 -22.80 -10.01 26.76
N LEU A 56 -22.98 -8.80 26.23
CA LEU A 56 -23.58 -7.65 26.91
C LEU A 56 -24.95 -7.38 26.26
N GLU A 57 -25.94 -8.22 26.57
CA GLU A 57 -27.32 -8.05 26.08
C GLU A 57 -27.92 -6.70 26.52
N LYS A 58 -27.41 -6.11 27.61
CA LYS A 58 -27.81 -4.79 28.15
C LYS A 58 -26.86 -3.65 27.73
N THR A 59 -26.40 -3.64 26.49
CA THR A 59 -25.59 -2.51 25.98
C THR A 59 -26.49 -1.37 25.51
N ASP A 60 -26.31 -0.19 26.11
CA ASP A 60 -26.99 1.04 25.71
C ASP A 60 -26.34 1.67 24.44
N GLU A 61 -27.18 2.17 23.53
CA GLU A 61 -26.77 2.96 22.35
C GLU A 61 -25.98 4.20 22.75
N SER A 62 -26.30 4.80 23.90
CA SER A 62 -25.55 5.94 24.42
C SER A 62 -24.08 5.59 24.73
N ALA A 63 -23.84 4.40 25.30
CA ALA A 63 -22.51 3.93 25.66
C ALA A 63 -21.66 3.60 24.41
N VAL A 64 -22.29 2.98 23.40
CA VAL A 64 -21.65 2.72 22.10
C VAL A 64 -21.31 4.05 21.42
N LYS A 65 -22.25 4.99 21.36
CA LYS A 65 -22.03 6.31 20.76
C LYS A 65 -20.88 7.07 21.43
N MET A 66 -20.83 7.06 22.77
CA MET A 66 -19.72 7.67 23.52
C MET A 66 -18.38 7.01 23.23
N ALA A 67 -18.36 5.67 23.08
CA ALA A 67 -17.16 4.95 22.68
C ALA A 67 -16.71 5.31 21.26
N VAL A 68 -17.65 5.41 20.31
CA VAL A 68 -17.38 5.83 18.92
C VAL A 68 -16.81 7.24 18.88
N ILE A 69 -17.41 8.21 19.59
CA ILE A 69 -16.94 9.61 19.62
C ILE A 69 -15.51 9.68 20.15
N ARG A 70 -15.24 9.05 21.29
CA ARG A 70 -13.89 9.05 21.89
C ARG A 70 -12.85 8.40 20.98
N PHE A 71 -13.23 7.32 20.30
CA PHE A 71 -12.33 6.67 19.35
C PHE A 71 -12.09 7.54 18.12
N SER A 72 -13.11 8.26 17.64
CA SER A 72 -13.00 9.16 16.49
C SER A 72 -11.95 10.26 16.71
N GLU A 73 -11.87 10.84 17.91
CA GLU A 73 -10.87 11.84 18.26
C GLU A 73 -9.46 11.27 18.20
N THR A 74 -9.29 10.04 18.70
CA THR A 74 -8.02 9.31 18.65
C THR A 74 -7.60 9.04 17.20
N LEU A 75 -8.54 8.58 16.36
CA LEU A 75 -8.30 8.30 14.94
C LEU A 75 -7.91 9.56 14.19
N LYS A 76 -8.64 10.67 14.37
CA LYS A 76 -8.35 11.95 13.73
C LYS A 76 -6.95 12.45 14.08
N ARG A 77 -6.59 12.42 15.37
CA ARG A 77 -5.25 12.85 15.81
C ARG A 77 -4.15 12.01 15.18
N ARG A 78 -4.32 10.68 15.16
CA ARG A 78 -3.37 9.77 14.52
C ARG A 78 -3.24 10.03 13.02
N ARG A 79 -4.37 10.21 12.33
CA ARG A 79 -4.38 10.49 10.89
C ARG A 79 -3.67 11.79 10.56
N THR A 80 -3.95 12.88 11.28
CA THR A 80 -3.29 14.17 11.03
C THR A 80 -1.76 14.08 11.13
N LEU A 81 -1.24 13.37 12.14
CA LEU A 81 0.20 13.15 12.28
C LEU A 81 0.76 12.31 11.13
N ASN A 82 0.05 11.24 10.77
CA ASN A 82 0.47 10.37 9.68
C ASN A 82 0.46 11.08 8.32
N GLU A 83 -0.58 11.84 8.02
CA GLU A 83 -0.69 12.63 6.79
C GLU A 83 0.43 13.68 6.69
N ARG A 84 0.82 14.31 7.80
CA ARG A 84 1.97 15.22 7.82
C ARG A 84 3.27 14.50 7.46
N MET A 85 3.48 13.30 8.01
CA MET A 85 4.69 12.52 7.72
C MET A 85 4.71 12.02 6.27
N VAL A 86 3.59 11.51 5.77
CA VAL A 86 3.46 11.10 4.36
C VAL A 86 3.76 12.27 3.43
N ARG A 87 3.20 13.46 3.70
CA ARG A 87 3.49 14.67 2.93
C ARG A 87 4.97 15.05 2.98
N TYR A 88 5.58 15.01 4.18
CA TYR A 88 7.00 15.29 4.35
C TYR A 88 7.88 14.36 3.51
N ILE A 89 7.64 13.05 3.59
CA ILE A 89 8.41 12.04 2.85
C ILE A 89 8.29 12.26 1.35
N LEU A 90 7.07 12.42 0.84
CA LEU A 90 6.85 12.61 -0.60
C LEU A 90 7.45 13.92 -1.11
N ALA A 91 7.33 15.02 -0.35
CA ALA A 91 7.93 16.30 -0.72
C ALA A 91 9.47 16.21 -0.80
N ASN A 92 10.09 15.36 0.03
CA ASN A 92 11.54 15.14 0.07
C ASN A 92 11.97 13.91 -0.74
N SER A 93 11.09 13.31 -1.53
CA SER A 93 11.44 12.19 -2.41
C SER A 93 11.91 12.69 -3.77
N SER A 94 12.80 11.94 -4.41
CA SER A 94 13.16 12.12 -5.82
C SER A 94 12.57 11.00 -6.66
N MET A 95 12.37 11.23 -7.96
CA MET A 95 11.76 10.26 -8.86
C MET A 95 12.62 10.04 -10.10
N ARG A 96 12.65 8.81 -10.59
CA ARG A 96 13.30 8.39 -11.84
C ARG A 96 12.34 7.52 -12.65
N LEU A 97 12.44 7.61 -13.97
CA LEU A 97 11.69 6.79 -14.90
C LEU A 97 12.65 5.98 -15.76
N GLU A 98 12.52 4.66 -15.69
CA GLU A 98 13.22 3.74 -16.57
C GLU A 98 12.22 3.15 -17.57
N MET A 99 12.31 3.58 -18.83
CA MET A 99 11.51 3.03 -19.93
C MET A 99 12.00 1.64 -20.33
N ASP A 100 11.26 0.94 -21.20
CA ASP A 100 11.70 -0.29 -21.85
C ASP A 100 12.23 -1.36 -20.86
N VAL A 101 11.39 -1.70 -19.88
CA VAL A 101 11.62 -2.80 -18.95
C VAL A 101 10.85 -4.03 -19.41
N THR A 102 11.46 -5.20 -19.25
CA THR A 102 10.80 -6.50 -19.42
C THR A 102 10.72 -7.18 -18.06
N VAL A 103 9.53 -7.69 -17.73
CA VAL A 103 9.27 -8.49 -16.53
C VAL A 103 9.19 -9.97 -16.93
N ILE A 104 9.97 -10.82 -16.27
CA ILE A 104 10.08 -12.25 -16.55
C ILE A 104 9.87 -13.00 -15.25
N THR A 105 8.89 -13.89 -15.18
CA THR A 105 8.72 -14.81 -14.06
C THR A 105 9.15 -16.20 -14.47
N ALA A 106 10.03 -16.81 -13.69
CA ALA A 106 10.57 -18.14 -13.94
C ALA A 106 10.56 -19.02 -12.70
N GLU A 107 10.59 -20.34 -12.92
CA GLU A 107 10.67 -21.34 -11.85
C GLU A 107 11.92 -21.14 -10.99
N ARG A 108 11.76 -21.32 -9.67
CA ARG A 108 12.84 -21.12 -8.69
C ARG A 108 14.07 -21.97 -9.00
N GLU A 109 13.88 -23.24 -9.35
CA GLU A 109 14.97 -24.18 -9.63
C GLU A 109 15.83 -23.72 -10.82
N VAL A 110 15.19 -23.18 -11.86
CA VAL A 110 15.87 -22.71 -13.07
C VAL A 110 16.64 -21.42 -12.79
N VAL A 111 16.06 -20.49 -12.02
CA VAL A 111 16.71 -19.23 -11.67
C VAL A 111 17.91 -19.46 -10.76
N LEU A 112 17.75 -20.27 -9.71
CA LEU A 112 18.85 -20.57 -8.77
C LEU A 112 20.00 -21.32 -9.43
N ARG A 113 19.72 -22.25 -10.35
CA ARG A 113 20.76 -22.98 -11.09
C ARG A 113 21.61 -22.05 -11.94
N ASN A 114 21.01 -21.00 -12.50
CA ASN A 114 21.67 -20.07 -13.42
C ASN A 114 21.94 -18.69 -12.81
N VAL A 115 21.85 -18.53 -11.49
CA VAL A 115 21.89 -17.21 -10.83
C VAL A 115 23.17 -16.44 -11.15
N ASN A 116 24.33 -17.12 -11.18
CA ASN A 116 25.60 -16.48 -11.49
C ASN A 116 25.62 -15.88 -12.89
N GLU A 117 25.12 -16.62 -13.89
CA GLU A 117 25.06 -16.16 -15.28
C GLU A 117 24.05 -15.02 -15.45
N ILE A 118 22.89 -15.12 -14.78
CA ILE A 118 21.89 -14.05 -14.76
C ILE A 118 22.49 -12.76 -14.18
N MET A 119 23.19 -12.85 -13.04
CA MET A 119 23.82 -11.70 -12.39
C MET A 119 24.94 -11.11 -13.24
N GLU A 120 25.74 -11.92 -13.92
CA GLU A 120 26.77 -11.44 -14.85
C GLU A 120 26.16 -10.66 -16.02
N LYS A 121 25.10 -11.18 -16.65
CA LYS A 121 24.43 -10.49 -17.76
C LYS A 121 23.63 -9.28 -17.33
N ALA A 122 23.12 -9.28 -16.10
CA ALA A 122 22.40 -8.15 -15.52
C ALA A 122 23.33 -7.02 -15.03
N ALA A 123 24.62 -7.29 -14.81
CA ALA A 123 25.56 -6.31 -14.25
C ALA A 123 25.71 -5.03 -15.08
N SER A 124 25.52 -5.11 -16.41
CA SER A 124 25.56 -3.96 -17.32
C SER A 124 24.19 -3.34 -17.59
N ALA A 125 23.11 -3.90 -17.05
CA ALA A 125 21.77 -3.37 -17.26
C ALA A 125 21.58 -2.08 -16.45
N ARG A 126 21.02 -1.04 -17.07
CA ARG A 126 20.67 0.21 -16.35
C ARG A 126 19.63 0.01 -15.24
N PHE A 127 18.81 -1.03 -15.38
CA PHE A 127 17.81 -1.42 -14.42
C PHE A 127 17.76 -2.94 -14.32
N PHE A 128 17.87 -3.45 -13.10
CA PHE A 128 17.72 -4.86 -12.79
C PHE A 128 17.16 -5.03 -11.39
N GLN A 129 16.16 -5.89 -11.28
CA GLN A 129 15.58 -6.31 -10.03
C GLN A 129 15.28 -7.80 -10.09
N LEU A 130 15.61 -8.50 -9.01
CA LEU A 130 15.30 -9.91 -8.80
C LEU A 130 14.48 -10.04 -7.53
N THR A 131 13.25 -10.55 -7.64
CA THR A 131 12.35 -10.73 -6.51
C THR A 131 11.94 -12.19 -6.39
N GLN A 132 12.15 -12.79 -5.22
CA GLN A 132 11.71 -14.14 -4.93
C GLN A 132 10.24 -14.14 -4.49
N GLY A 133 9.38 -14.86 -5.22
CA GLY A 133 8.06 -15.25 -4.76
C GLY A 133 8.08 -16.60 -4.03
N THR A 134 6.91 -17.12 -3.66
CA THR A 134 6.82 -18.40 -2.93
C THR A 134 7.32 -19.60 -3.73
N ARG A 135 7.11 -19.59 -5.05
CA ARG A 135 7.44 -20.71 -5.96
C ARG A 135 8.29 -20.31 -7.16
N THR A 136 8.37 -19.02 -7.46
CA THR A 136 8.99 -18.47 -8.65
C THR A 136 9.92 -17.33 -8.27
N PHE A 137 10.78 -16.94 -9.19
CA PHE A 137 11.45 -15.66 -9.16
C PHE A 137 10.89 -14.79 -10.27
N THR A 138 10.79 -13.49 -9.99
CA THR A 138 10.46 -12.49 -11.01
C THR A 138 11.63 -11.54 -11.17
N LEU A 139 12.00 -11.31 -12.42
CA LEU A 139 13.06 -10.43 -12.85
C LEU A 139 12.42 -9.26 -13.58
N ALA A 140 12.72 -8.03 -13.16
CA ALA A 140 12.43 -6.84 -13.95
C ALA A 140 13.77 -6.28 -14.43
N ILE A 141 13.98 -6.26 -15.75
CA ILE A 141 15.27 -5.91 -16.34
C ILE A 141 15.09 -5.01 -17.55
N ALA A 142 16.01 -4.06 -17.75
CA ALA A 142 16.04 -3.24 -18.95
C ALA A 142 16.14 -4.11 -20.22
N ARG A 143 15.40 -3.72 -21.27
CA ARG A 143 15.22 -4.51 -22.50
C ARG A 143 16.55 -4.89 -23.16
N GLU A 144 17.54 -4.01 -23.14
CA GLU A 144 18.85 -4.25 -23.74
C GLU A 144 19.58 -5.49 -23.19
N ALA A 145 19.32 -5.86 -21.93
CA ALA A 145 19.91 -7.04 -21.28
C ALA A 145 18.92 -8.23 -21.21
N SER A 146 17.64 -8.02 -21.52
CA SER A 146 16.56 -9.01 -21.36
C SER A 146 16.76 -10.27 -22.21
N SER A 147 17.19 -10.14 -23.47
CA SER A 147 17.32 -11.26 -24.41
C SER A 147 18.28 -12.34 -23.89
N ASN A 148 19.38 -11.93 -23.25
CA ASN A 148 20.35 -12.86 -22.67
C ASN A 148 19.74 -13.65 -21.51
N VAL A 149 19.04 -12.95 -20.61
CA VAL A 149 18.37 -13.56 -19.45
C VAL A 149 17.24 -14.50 -19.90
N ILE A 150 16.49 -14.14 -20.94
CA ILE A 150 15.44 -15.00 -21.51
C ILE A 150 16.02 -16.30 -22.05
N ASN A 151 17.15 -16.25 -22.75
CA ASN A 151 17.78 -17.45 -23.30
C ASN A 151 18.21 -18.41 -22.19
N ILE A 152 18.82 -17.88 -21.12
CA ILE A 152 19.24 -18.65 -19.93
C ILE A 152 18.03 -19.32 -19.25
N LEU A 153 16.93 -18.57 -19.11
CA LEU A 153 15.73 -19.03 -18.41
C LEU A 153 14.75 -19.82 -19.28
N SER A 154 14.99 -19.92 -20.60
CA SER A 154 14.02 -20.32 -21.64
C SER A 154 13.12 -21.52 -21.32
N ARG A 155 13.63 -22.54 -20.60
CA ARG A 155 12.87 -23.74 -20.23
C ARG A 155 12.03 -23.63 -18.95
N GLY A 156 12.17 -22.54 -18.20
CA GLY A 156 11.51 -22.32 -16.91
C GLY A 156 10.72 -21.01 -16.82
N ILE A 157 10.59 -20.26 -17.91
CA ILE A 157 9.76 -19.04 -17.94
C ILE A 157 8.29 -19.45 -17.87
N THR A 158 7.59 -18.92 -16.87
CA THR A 158 6.16 -19.17 -16.62
C THR A 158 5.29 -18.00 -17.06
N TYR A 159 5.84 -16.80 -17.06
CA TYR A 159 5.14 -15.59 -17.45
C TYR A 159 6.13 -14.51 -17.90
N ARG A 160 5.71 -13.66 -18.85
CA ARG A 160 6.52 -12.57 -19.39
C ARG A 160 5.62 -11.39 -19.73
N MET A 161 6.07 -10.19 -19.37
CA MET A 161 5.49 -8.92 -19.82
C MET A 161 6.60 -8.09 -20.45
N ASP A 162 6.46 -7.82 -21.74
CA ASP A 162 7.24 -6.81 -22.43
C ASP A 162 6.57 -5.43 -22.27
N ASP A 163 7.22 -4.41 -22.83
CA ASP A 163 6.68 -3.04 -22.89
C ASP A 163 6.22 -2.53 -21.51
N GLN A 164 7.05 -2.72 -20.49
CA GLN A 164 6.86 -2.12 -19.17
C GLN A 164 7.79 -0.93 -18.97
N ALA A 165 7.54 -0.16 -17.92
CA ALA A 165 8.44 0.87 -17.41
C ALA A 165 8.48 0.81 -15.88
N ALA A 166 9.59 1.25 -15.28
CA ALA A 166 9.76 1.36 -13.84
C ALA A 166 9.80 2.83 -13.42
N ILE A 167 8.94 3.21 -12.47
CA ILE A 167 9.00 4.49 -11.77
C ILE A 167 9.63 4.21 -10.40
N ILE A 168 10.77 4.84 -10.14
CA ILE A 168 11.53 4.67 -8.91
C ILE A 168 11.42 5.96 -8.09
N LEU A 169 10.80 5.87 -6.91
CA LEU A 169 10.82 6.92 -5.92
C LEU A 169 11.88 6.61 -4.87
N VAL A 170 12.81 7.53 -4.67
CA VAL A 170 13.82 7.46 -3.60
C VAL A 170 13.44 8.46 -2.53
N SER A 171 13.04 7.94 -1.37
CA SER A 171 12.49 8.70 -0.25
C SER A 171 13.49 8.82 0.91
N PRO A 172 13.29 9.75 1.85
CA PRO A 172 14.10 9.80 3.06
C PRO A 172 13.81 8.60 3.99
N GLU A 173 14.73 8.28 4.91
CA GLU A 173 14.74 7.05 5.72
C GLU A 173 13.46 6.86 6.56
N GLU A 174 12.76 7.95 6.90
CA GLU A 174 11.49 7.93 7.62
C GLU A 174 10.41 7.09 6.93
N ILE A 175 10.52 6.85 5.62
CA ILE A 175 9.62 5.96 4.88
C ILE A 175 9.56 4.55 5.46
N ILE A 176 10.68 4.04 6.01
CA ILE A 176 10.78 2.69 6.57
C ILE A 176 9.79 2.49 7.71
N ASN A 177 9.53 3.54 8.50
CA ASN A 177 8.70 3.48 9.70
C ASN A 177 7.38 4.26 9.58
N THR A 178 7.07 4.79 8.39
CA THR A 178 5.86 5.61 8.16
C THR A 178 4.81 4.86 7.36
N PRO A 179 3.70 4.44 8.01
CA PRO A 179 2.61 3.79 7.30
C PRO A 179 1.89 4.73 6.33
N GLY A 180 1.51 4.20 5.16
CA GLY A 180 0.58 4.88 4.26
C GLY A 180 1.22 5.64 3.09
N VAL A 181 2.54 5.75 3.01
CA VAL A 181 3.21 6.34 1.83
C VAL A 181 2.88 5.54 0.56
N VAL A 182 3.11 4.22 0.59
CA VAL A 182 2.75 3.31 -0.51
C VAL A 182 1.25 3.34 -0.81
N SER A 183 0.41 3.36 0.23
CA SER A 183 -1.05 3.44 0.06
C SER A 183 -1.47 4.74 -0.63
N TYR A 184 -0.84 5.87 -0.28
CA TYR A 184 -1.12 7.17 -0.90
C TYR A 184 -0.74 7.16 -2.38
N ILE A 185 0.48 6.74 -2.71
CA ILE A 185 0.97 6.65 -4.10
C ILE A 185 0.08 5.73 -4.95
N THR A 186 -0.19 4.51 -4.46
CA THR A 186 -1.00 3.53 -5.19
C THR A 186 -2.45 3.99 -5.36
N SER A 187 -3.02 4.67 -4.36
CA SER A 187 -4.37 5.25 -4.47
C SER A 187 -4.42 6.31 -5.57
N ILE A 188 -3.44 7.21 -5.65
CA ILE A 188 -3.37 8.23 -6.69
C ILE A 188 -3.34 7.60 -8.08
N LEU A 189 -2.49 6.60 -8.29
CA LEU A 189 -2.39 5.93 -9.58
C LEU A 189 -3.71 5.22 -9.94
N ALA A 190 -4.31 4.52 -8.98
CA ALA A 190 -5.62 3.88 -9.17
C ALA A 190 -6.72 4.89 -9.53
N TRP A 191 -6.78 6.05 -8.86
CA TRP A 191 -7.72 7.12 -9.17
C TRP A 191 -7.55 7.69 -10.58
N ASN A 192 -6.35 7.63 -11.14
CA ASN A 192 -6.05 8.06 -12.51
C ASN A 192 -6.19 6.91 -13.53
N GLY A 193 -6.73 5.76 -13.13
CA GLY A 193 -6.91 4.60 -14.01
C GLY A 193 -5.60 3.98 -14.48
N ILE A 194 -4.54 4.07 -13.67
CA ILE A 194 -3.21 3.53 -13.98
C ILE A 194 -3.04 2.23 -13.20
N ASN A 195 -2.84 1.15 -13.94
CA ASN A 195 -2.58 -0.16 -13.35
C ASN A 195 -1.10 -0.32 -13.00
N ILE A 196 -0.81 -0.89 -11.84
CA ILE A 196 0.53 -1.22 -11.37
C ILE A 196 0.71 -2.72 -11.55
N SER A 197 1.58 -3.14 -12.47
CA SER A 197 1.85 -4.56 -12.68
C SER A 197 2.68 -5.15 -11.56
N GLN A 198 3.62 -4.38 -10.99
CA GLN A 198 4.40 -4.77 -9.81
C GLN A 198 4.74 -3.58 -8.93
N ILE A 199 4.86 -3.83 -7.62
CA ILE A 199 5.34 -2.86 -6.64
C ILE A 199 6.36 -3.50 -5.71
N ILE A 200 7.47 -2.79 -5.50
CA ILE A 200 8.52 -3.22 -4.59
C ILE A 200 8.88 -2.02 -3.70
N SER A 201 8.81 -2.22 -2.40
CA SER A 201 9.29 -1.26 -1.41
C SER A 201 10.46 -1.89 -0.69
N CYS A 202 11.65 -1.33 -0.89
CA CYS A 202 12.89 -1.84 -0.33
C CYS A 202 13.72 -0.68 0.21
N HIS A 203 13.94 -0.68 1.53
CA HIS A 203 14.62 0.41 2.22
C HIS A 203 13.94 1.78 1.95
N THR A 204 14.64 2.68 1.28
CA THR A 204 14.20 4.03 0.91
C THR A 204 13.49 4.08 -0.44
N ASP A 205 13.54 2.98 -1.19
CA ASP A 205 13.11 2.94 -2.59
C ASP A 205 11.71 2.34 -2.69
N THR A 206 10.87 2.99 -3.49
CA THR A 206 9.60 2.45 -3.96
C THR A 206 9.63 2.36 -5.47
N ILE A 207 9.63 1.14 -5.99
CA ILE A 207 9.68 0.84 -7.41
C ILE A 207 8.29 0.38 -7.86
N LEU A 208 7.74 1.08 -8.85
CA LEU A 208 6.43 0.79 -9.44
C LEU A 208 6.67 0.38 -10.89
N ILE A 209 6.25 -0.83 -11.26
CA ILE A 209 6.24 -1.28 -12.64
C ILE A 209 4.85 -1.04 -13.22
N VAL A 210 4.79 -0.35 -14.35
CA VAL A 210 3.58 0.01 -15.08
C VAL A 210 3.74 -0.33 -16.55
N SER A 211 2.64 -0.32 -17.31
CA SER A 211 2.71 -0.43 -18.77
C SER A 211 3.52 0.74 -19.35
N LYS A 212 4.22 0.52 -20.46
CA LYS A 212 4.95 1.59 -21.17
C LYS A 212 4.00 2.71 -21.63
N ASP A 213 2.77 2.36 -21.99
CA ASP A 213 1.74 3.31 -22.43
C ASP A 213 1.30 4.25 -21.29
N ASP A 214 1.24 3.73 -20.05
CA ASP A 214 0.89 4.53 -18.87
C ASP A 214 2.09 5.25 -18.23
N ALA A 215 3.32 4.90 -18.61
CA ALA A 215 4.53 5.30 -17.90
C ALA A 215 4.69 6.82 -17.75
N ILE A 216 4.54 7.57 -18.85
CA ILE A 216 4.64 9.05 -18.83
C ILE A 216 3.50 9.65 -17.99
N ARG A 217 2.28 9.13 -18.14
CA ARG A 217 1.11 9.62 -17.42
C ARG A 217 1.27 9.39 -15.91
N ALA A 218 1.73 8.21 -15.51
CA ALA A 218 2.00 7.83 -14.13
C ALA A 218 3.10 8.69 -13.51
N TYR A 219 4.20 8.90 -14.23
CA TYR A 219 5.28 9.79 -13.80
C TYR A 219 4.76 11.21 -13.57
N ASN A 220 4.04 11.78 -14.53
CA ASN A 220 3.53 13.16 -14.45
C ASN A 220 2.55 13.36 -13.28
N VAL A 221 1.62 12.41 -13.08
CA VAL A 221 0.66 12.46 -11.96
C VAL A 221 1.38 12.49 -10.62
N LEU A 222 2.41 11.66 -10.43
CA LEU A 222 3.18 11.62 -9.19
C LEU A 222 4.06 12.86 -9.03
N ASP A 223 4.69 13.32 -10.12
CA ASP A 223 5.58 14.49 -10.11
C ASP A 223 4.82 15.76 -9.74
N GLU A 224 3.64 15.95 -10.32
CA GLU A 224 2.77 17.09 -10.02
C GLU A 224 2.40 17.14 -8.54
N ILE A 225 2.10 15.99 -7.94
CA ILE A 225 1.76 15.90 -6.52
C ILE A 225 2.98 16.21 -5.65
N ILE A 226 4.15 15.64 -5.98
CA ILE A 226 5.40 15.93 -5.26
C ILE A 226 5.73 17.42 -5.32
N LEU A 227 5.61 18.05 -6.50
CA LEU A 227 5.84 19.48 -6.69
C LEU A 227 4.85 20.34 -5.89
N ARG A 228 3.56 19.99 -5.86
CA ARG A 228 2.56 20.67 -5.03
C ARG A 228 2.85 20.53 -3.53
N LEU A 229 3.29 19.35 -3.08
CA LEU A 229 3.65 19.13 -1.68
C LEU A 229 4.88 19.95 -1.28
N ARG A 230 5.85 20.15 -2.19
CA ARG A 230 7.02 21.03 -1.99
C ARG A 230 6.65 22.50 -1.93
N SER A 231 5.71 22.95 -2.75
CA SER A 231 5.27 24.36 -2.79
C SER A 231 4.33 24.74 -1.63
N GLY A 232 3.92 23.79 -0.80
CA GLY A 232 2.99 24.02 0.31
C GLY A 232 1.55 24.26 -0.13
N GLN A 233 1.21 24.02 -1.40
CA GLN A 233 -0.17 24.10 -1.88
C GLN A 233 -0.98 22.90 -1.35
N ILE A 234 -2.09 23.19 -0.67
CA ILE A 234 -2.96 22.17 -0.09
C ILE A 234 -3.62 21.37 -1.22
N VAL A 235 -3.46 20.04 -1.20
CA VAL A 235 -4.27 19.12 -2.02
C VAL A 235 -5.73 19.27 -1.61
N THR A 236 -6.48 20.07 -2.35
CA THR A 236 -7.93 19.98 -2.38
C THR A 236 -8.28 19.11 -3.57
N ASN A 237 -8.86 17.93 -3.33
CA ASN A 237 -9.48 17.14 -4.41
C ASN A 237 -10.76 17.85 -4.87
N ARG A 238 -10.61 18.99 -5.54
CA ARG A 238 -11.69 19.68 -6.23
C ARG A 238 -11.38 19.74 -7.72
N THR A 239 -11.82 18.71 -8.42
CA THR A 239 -12.35 18.83 -9.79
C THR A 239 -13.40 17.73 -9.97
N PHE A 240 -14.59 17.99 -9.40
CA PHE A 240 -15.82 17.50 -10.01
C PHE A 240 -16.12 18.52 -11.12
N ASP A 241 -15.82 18.17 -12.36
CA ASP A 241 -16.41 18.81 -13.53
C ASP A 241 -17.32 17.77 -14.19
N PRO A 242 -18.63 17.77 -13.88
CA PRO A 242 -19.59 16.96 -14.59
C PRO A 242 -20.00 17.74 -15.85
N SER A 243 -19.30 17.49 -16.95
CA SER A 243 -19.87 17.69 -18.28
C SER A 243 -20.75 16.52 -18.66
#